data_AF-A0A4Y7PJ15-F1
#
_entry.id   AF-A0A4Y7PJ15-F1
#
_cell.length_a   1.000
_cell.length_b   1.000
_cell.length_c   1.000
_cell.angle_alpha   90.00
_cell.angle_beta   90.00
_cell.angle_gamma   90.00
#
_symmetry.space_group_name_H-M   'P 1'
#
loop_
_entity.id
_entity.type
_entity.pdbx_description
1 polymer ?
#
loop_
_entity_poly.entity_id
_entity_poly.type
_entity_poly.pdbx_seq_one_letter_code
_entity_poly.pdbx_strand_id
1 'polypeptide(L)'
;LVYDLTEVEIIMEVMEGAPTHWMTILTTQSYDTLEQFQKAIRYHEDILMALDPRKPREDKDRDSGSPSKKKPFFRNKKRSAATARLVGWSPASSKPPFPKDDSVVSKGKTPEQANARPCRHCGSGKHWDNDCKYHRKDVKKARTNNVTVETEDVEAQEEYDELYYSLATSDEEDVQDEEEETEETESSEQSDF
;
A
#
# COMPACT_ATOMS: atom_id res chain seq x y z
N LEU A 1 33.21 -28.15 -2.45
CA LEU A 1 32.33 -28.90 -3.37
C LEU A 1 31.99 -27.96 -4.52
N VAL A 2 32.74 -28.05 -5.62
CA VAL A 2 32.30 -27.48 -6.89
C VAL A 2 31.36 -28.54 -7.44
N TYR A 3 30.07 -28.23 -7.52
CA TYR A 3 29.07 -29.18 -7.99
C TYR A 3 29.32 -29.45 -9.47
N ASP A 4 29.71 -30.67 -9.83
CA ASP A 4 29.82 -31.14 -11.22
C ASP A 4 28.42 -31.47 -11.79
N LEU A 5 27.46 -30.54 -11.62
CA LEU A 5 26.12 -30.69 -12.17
C LEU A 5 26.17 -30.39 -13.66
N THR A 6 25.57 -31.28 -14.45
CA THR A 6 25.34 -31.04 -15.87
C THR A 6 24.34 -29.90 -16.06
N GLU A 7 24.39 -29.20 -17.20
CA GLU A 7 23.50 -28.05 -17.44
C GLU A 7 22.01 -28.41 -17.32
N VAL A 8 21.63 -29.64 -17.68
CA VAL A 8 20.27 -30.16 -17.53
C VAL A 8 19.90 -30.33 -16.06
N GLU A 9 20.80 -30.86 -15.23
CA GLU A 9 20.58 -30.98 -13.78
C GLU A 9 20.47 -29.61 -13.11
N ILE A 10 21.26 -28.62 -13.56
CA ILE A 10 21.15 -27.23 -13.10
C ILE A 10 19.77 -26.67 -13.44
N ILE A 11 19.28 -26.89 -14.67
CA ILE A 11 17.95 -26.44 -15.08
C ILE A 11 16.86 -27.11 -14.24
N MET A 12 16.98 -28.41 -13.96
CA MET A 12 16.01 -29.14 -13.13
C MET A 12 15.99 -28.64 -11.69
N GLU A 13 17.16 -28.43 -11.08
CA GLU A 13 17.28 -27.88 -9.71
C GLU A 13 16.63 -26.49 -9.61
N VAL A 14 16.90 -25.62 -10.59
CA VAL A 14 16.27 -24.28 -10.66
C VAL A 14 14.76 -24.39 -10.79
N MET A 15 14.26 -25.34 -11.57
CA MET A 15 12.83 -25.55 -11.80
C MET A 15 12.12 -26.21 -10.62
N GLU A 16 12.83 -27.00 -9.80
CA GLU A 16 12.31 -27.55 -8.53
C GLU A 16 12.11 -26.46 -7.49
N GLY A 17 13.01 -25.47 -7.44
CA GLY A 17 12.87 -24.29 -6.59
C GLY A 17 11.88 -23.25 -7.12
N ALA A 18 11.46 -23.36 -8.38
CA ALA A 18 10.59 -22.38 -9.02
C ALA A 18 9.10 -22.59 -8.67
N PRO A 19 8.28 -21.51 -8.67
CA PRO A 19 6.84 -21.64 -8.52
C PRO A 19 6.20 -22.54 -9.58
N THR A 20 5.18 -23.31 -9.22
CA THR A 20 4.53 -24.32 -10.09
C THR A 20 4.02 -23.79 -11.42
N HIS A 21 3.60 -22.53 -11.49
CA HIS A 21 3.14 -21.91 -12.73
C HIS A 21 4.26 -21.73 -13.77
N TRP A 22 5.53 -21.75 -13.38
CA TRP A 22 6.65 -21.71 -14.33
C TRP A 22 6.67 -22.94 -15.24
N MET A 23 6.24 -24.11 -14.75
CA MET A 23 6.12 -25.33 -15.57
C MET A 23 5.08 -25.21 -16.69
N THR A 24 4.14 -24.26 -16.59
CA THR A 24 3.15 -24.00 -17.64
C THR A 24 3.69 -23.09 -18.75
N ILE A 25 4.74 -22.32 -18.45
CA ILE A 25 5.33 -21.31 -19.35
C ILE A 25 6.61 -21.87 -19.98
N LEU A 26 7.42 -22.58 -19.20
CA LEU A 26 8.71 -23.12 -19.60
C LEU A 26 8.62 -24.64 -19.80
N THR A 27 8.96 -25.10 -21.01
CA THR A 27 9.11 -26.53 -21.33
C THR A 27 10.53 -26.99 -21.03
N THR A 28 10.80 -27.45 -19.81
CA THR A 28 12.16 -27.84 -19.38
C THR A 28 12.80 -28.92 -20.23
N GLN A 29 12.00 -29.81 -20.82
CA GLN A 29 12.46 -30.88 -21.72
C GLN A 29 12.97 -30.37 -23.07
N SER A 30 12.72 -29.11 -23.43
CA SER A 30 13.17 -28.53 -24.71
C SER A 30 14.47 -27.74 -24.61
N TYR A 31 15.11 -27.68 -23.43
CA TYR A 31 16.31 -26.89 -23.20
C TYR A 31 17.48 -27.79 -22.85
N ASP A 32 18.37 -28.00 -23.81
CA ASP A 32 19.56 -28.85 -23.64
C ASP A 32 20.75 -28.08 -23.06
N THR A 33 20.69 -26.75 -23.11
CA THR A 33 21.75 -25.85 -22.64
C THR A 33 21.21 -24.77 -21.73
N LEU A 34 22.02 -24.34 -20.78
CA LEU A 34 21.67 -23.27 -19.84
C LEU A 34 21.41 -21.94 -20.58
N GLU A 35 22.12 -21.70 -21.68
CA GLU A 35 21.92 -20.50 -22.50
C GLU A 35 20.53 -20.46 -23.14
N GLN A 36 20.03 -21.60 -23.65
CA GLN A 36 18.69 -21.70 -24.20
C GLN A 36 17.62 -21.46 -23.13
N PHE A 37 17.81 -22.04 -21.94
CA PHE A 37 16.92 -21.83 -20.81
C PHE A 37 16.85 -20.35 -20.39
N GLN A 38 18.01 -19.68 -20.26
CA GLN A 38 18.07 -18.26 -19.94
C GLN A 38 17.39 -17.38 -21.01
N LYS A 39 17.58 -17.69 -22.29
CA LYS A 39 16.90 -16.98 -23.40
C LYS A 39 15.39 -17.17 -23.34
N ALA A 40 14.92 -18.38 -23.03
CA ALA A 40 13.50 -18.66 -22.87
C ALA A 40 12.90 -17.87 -21.72
N ILE A 41 13.57 -17.83 -20.55
CA ILE A 41 13.12 -17.01 -19.41
C ILE A 41 12.95 -15.55 -19.83
N ARG A 42 13.98 -14.95 -20.45
CA ARG A 42 13.90 -13.54 -20.91
C ARG A 42 12.78 -13.31 -21.91
N TYR A 43 12.60 -14.23 -22.85
CA TYR A 43 11.54 -14.14 -23.84
C TYR A 43 10.15 -14.11 -23.20
N HIS A 44 9.90 -14.98 -22.22
CA HIS A 44 8.63 -15.01 -21.52
C HIS A 44 8.46 -13.82 -20.58
N GLU A 45 9.53 -13.35 -19.93
CA GLU A 45 9.53 -12.11 -19.15
C GLU A 45 9.12 -10.92 -20.03
N ASP A 46 9.75 -10.73 -21.19
CA ASP A 46 9.43 -9.64 -22.11
C ASP A 46 7.97 -9.67 -22.57
N ILE A 47 7.43 -10.86 -22.85
CA ILE A 47 6.01 -11.03 -23.24
C ILE A 47 5.10 -10.64 -22.08
N LEU A 48 5.36 -11.14 -20.88
CA LEU A 48 4.53 -10.83 -19.70
C LEU A 48 4.58 -9.34 -19.38
N MET A 49 5.76 -8.72 -19.49
CA MET A 49 5.94 -7.27 -19.30
C MET A 49 5.28 -6.43 -20.41
N ALA A 50 5.16 -6.95 -21.64
CA ALA A 50 4.46 -6.28 -22.73
C ALA A 50 2.93 -6.42 -22.63
N LEU A 51 2.45 -7.51 -22.06
CA LEU A 51 1.04 -7.76 -21.82
C LEU A 51 0.53 -7.07 -20.55
N ASP A 52 1.41 -6.66 -19.64
CA ASP A 52 1.03 -5.95 -18.42
C ASP A 52 0.39 -4.59 -18.77
N PRO A 53 -0.94 -4.42 -18.55
CA PRO A 53 -1.64 -3.17 -18.83
C PRO A 53 -1.23 -2.03 -17.90
N ARG A 54 -0.44 -2.31 -16.85
CA ARG A 54 0.02 -1.33 -15.85
C ARG A 54 1.29 -0.63 -16.24
N LYS A 55 2.05 -1.14 -17.22
CA LYS A 55 3.24 -0.44 -17.71
C LYS A 55 2.77 0.76 -18.54
N PRO A 56 3.10 2.01 -18.15
CA PRO A 56 2.88 3.14 -19.03
C PRO A 56 3.60 2.82 -20.32
N ARG A 57 2.88 2.74 -21.44
CA ARG A 57 3.52 2.68 -22.74
C ARG A 57 4.45 3.88 -22.80
N GLU A 58 5.76 3.63 -22.82
CA GLU A 58 6.70 4.62 -23.26
C GLU A 58 6.37 4.86 -24.73
N ASP A 59 5.42 5.76 -24.96
CA ASP A 59 5.08 6.29 -26.26
C ASP A 59 6.35 6.98 -26.75
N LYS A 60 7.19 6.21 -27.43
CA LYS A 60 8.17 6.76 -28.35
C LYS A 60 7.36 7.41 -29.45
N ASP A 61 7.02 8.67 -29.21
CA ASP A 61 6.49 9.62 -30.17
C ASP A 61 7.37 9.59 -31.42
N ARG A 62 6.99 8.73 -32.37
CA ARG A 62 7.41 8.86 -33.76
C ARG A 62 6.60 10.01 -34.32
N ASP A 63 7.21 11.18 -34.16
CA ASP A 63 6.99 12.38 -34.95
C ASP A 63 6.80 12.00 -36.43
N SER A 64 5.55 12.00 -36.87
CA SER A 64 5.17 12.02 -38.28
C SER A 64 4.14 13.12 -38.41
N GLY A 65 4.62 14.24 -38.94
CA GLY A 65 3.97 15.53 -38.85
C GLY A 65 2.58 15.59 -39.47
N SER A 66 1.72 16.35 -38.81
CA SER A 66 0.56 16.98 -39.44
C SER A 66 0.36 18.39 -38.86
N PRO A 67 0.44 19.46 -39.67
CA PRO A 67 0.42 20.83 -39.16
C PRO A 67 -1.03 21.26 -38.91
N SER A 68 -1.56 20.98 -37.72
CA SER A 68 -2.90 21.43 -37.32
C SER A 68 -2.85 22.47 -36.20
N LYS A 69 -3.02 23.72 -36.63
CA LYS A 69 -3.60 24.88 -35.92
C LYS A 69 -3.19 25.07 -34.45
N LYS A 70 -2.20 25.95 -34.27
CA LYS A 70 -1.84 26.58 -32.99
C LYS A 70 -3.08 27.21 -32.32
N LYS A 71 -3.58 26.60 -31.25
CA LYS A 71 -4.29 27.31 -30.18
C LYS A 71 -3.23 27.85 -29.22
N PRO A 72 -3.36 29.09 -28.70
CA PRO A 72 -2.42 29.59 -27.71
C PRO A 72 -2.64 28.81 -26.41
N PHE A 73 -1.81 27.80 -26.19
CA PHE A 73 -1.66 27.17 -24.89
C PHE A 73 -1.13 28.23 -23.93
N PHE A 74 -1.98 28.68 -23.02
CA PHE A 74 -1.51 29.22 -21.75
C PHE A 74 -0.52 28.20 -21.18
N ARG A 75 0.75 28.59 -21.11
CA ARG A 75 1.78 27.80 -20.45
C ARG A 75 1.36 27.70 -18.99
N ASN A 76 0.68 26.62 -18.63
CA ASN A 76 0.66 26.16 -17.25
C ASN A 76 2.10 25.79 -16.91
N LYS A 77 2.84 26.81 -16.47
CA LYS A 77 4.06 26.66 -15.69
C LYS A 77 3.69 25.61 -14.65
N LYS A 78 4.32 24.44 -14.73
CA LYS A 78 4.25 23.43 -13.67
C LYS A 78 4.72 24.16 -12.41
N ARG A 79 3.77 24.72 -11.67
CA ARG A 79 3.96 25.03 -10.27
C ARG A 79 4.34 23.67 -9.71
N SER A 80 5.53 23.56 -9.13
CA SER A 80 5.77 22.53 -8.13
C SER A 80 4.67 22.77 -7.10
N ALA A 81 3.55 22.06 -7.25
CA ALA A 81 2.51 22.08 -6.27
C ALA A 81 3.19 21.49 -5.05
N ALA A 82 3.49 22.33 -4.07
CA ALA A 82 3.60 21.86 -2.71
C ALA A 82 2.26 21.17 -2.46
N THR A 83 2.22 19.85 -2.61
CA THR A 83 1.02 19.10 -2.30
C THR A 83 1.02 19.05 -0.78
N ALA A 84 0.49 20.11 -0.16
CA ALA A 84 -0.08 20.03 1.17
C ALA A 84 -1.25 19.06 1.04
N ARG A 85 -0.93 17.77 0.99
CA ARG A 85 -1.91 16.71 0.91
C ARG A 85 -2.55 16.64 2.29
N LEU A 86 -3.87 16.57 2.31
CA LEU A 86 -4.60 16.26 3.53
C LEU A 86 -4.06 14.93 4.07
N VAL A 87 -4.00 14.77 5.39
CA VAL A 87 -3.51 13.53 5.99
C VAL A 87 -4.37 12.37 5.51
N GLY A 88 -3.69 11.33 5.04
CA GLY A 88 -4.28 10.15 4.43
C GLY A 88 -4.86 10.30 3.03
N TRP A 89 -4.50 11.34 2.29
CA TRP A 89 -4.83 11.45 0.86
C TRP A 89 -3.99 10.50 0.02
N SER A 90 -4.65 9.72 -0.83
CA SER A 90 -4.01 8.92 -1.87
C SER A 90 -4.83 8.94 -3.18
N PRO A 91 -4.26 8.57 -4.34
CA PRO A 91 -5.00 8.53 -5.61
C PRO A 91 -6.26 7.66 -5.55
N ALA A 92 -6.23 6.56 -4.79
CA ALA A 92 -7.35 5.66 -4.57
C ALA A 92 -8.49 6.26 -3.73
N SER A 93 -8.26 7.39 -3.06
CA SER A 93 -9.26 8.08 -2.21
C SER A 93 -10.12 9.13 -2.95
N SER A 94 -9.92 9.31 -4.27
CA SER A 94 -10.39 10.49 -5.01
C SER A 94 -11.89 10.56 -5.32
N LYS A 95 -12.65 9.45 -5.27
CA LYS A 95 -14.10 9.46 -5.53
C LYS A 95 -14.85 8.51 -4.59
N PRO A 96 -15.68 9.02 -3.66
CA PRO A 96 -16.49 8.17 -2.80
C PRO A 96 -17.59 7.46 -3.61
N PRO A 97 -17.91 6.20 -3.30
CA PRO A 97 -18.96 5.44 -3.98
C PRO A 97 -20.39 5.91 -3.64
N PHE A 98 -20.58 6.63 -2.53
CA PHE A 98 -21.89 7.11 -2.09
C PHE A 98 -21.98 8.65 -2.15
N PRO A 99 -23.20 9.22 -2.29
CA PRO A 99 -23.41 10.66 -2.21
C PRO A 99 -22.94 11.22 -0.86
N LYS A 100 -22.52 12.49 -0.88
CA LYS A 100 -22.12 13.21 0.33
C LYS A 100 -23.25 13.26 1.35
N ASP A 101 -22.96 12.77 2.55
CA ASP A 101 -23.90 12.76 3.66
C ASP A 101 -23.31 13.53 4.85
N ASP A 102 -23.76 14.78 5.02
CA ASP A 102 -23.33 15.67 6.11
C ASP A 102 -24.27 15.61 7.34
N SER A 103 -25.19 14.63 7.39
CA SER A 103 -26.12 14.45 8.51
C SER A 103 -25.49 13.76 9.72
N VAL A 104 -24.47 12.93 9.48
CA VAL A 104 -23.71 12.25 10.52
C VAL A 104 -22.46 13.07 10.83
N VAL A 105 -22.29 13.41 12.11
CA VAL A 105 -21.13 14.14 12.64
C VAL A 105 -20.45 13.26 13.67
N SER A 106 -19.14 13.04 13.53
CA SER A 106 -18.35 12.29 14.51
C SER A 106 -18.28 13.02 15.84
N LYS A 107 -18.14 12.27 16.92
CA LYS A 107 -17.83 12.84 18.24
C LYS A 107 -16.38 13.35 18.22
N GLY A 108 -16.13 14.54 18.76
CA GLY A 108 -14.79 15.13 18.80
C GLY A 108 -14.38 15.88 17.53
N LYS A 109 -13.07 15.97 17.26
CA LYS A 109 -12.54 16.65 16.07
C LYS A 109 -12.93 15.89 14.80
N THR A 110 -13.50 16.61 13.85
CA THR A 110 -13.86 16.07 12.53
C THR A 110 -12.64 15.99 11.60
N PRO A 111 -12.64 15.14 10.56
CA PRO A 111 -11.55 15.09 9.59
C PRO A 111 -11.21 16.46 8.98
N GLU A 112 -12.23 17.29 8.72
CA GLU A 112 -12.05 18.66 8.21
C GLU A 112 -11.28 19.55 9.19
N GLN A 113 -11.51 19.40 10.50
CA GLN A 113 -10.80 20.14 11.55
C GLN A 113 -9.39 19.58 11.82
N ALA A 114 -9.20 18.27 11.62
CA ALA A 114 -7.91 17.59 11.77
C ALA A 114 -7.01 17.68 10.54
N ASN A 115 -7.42 18.43 9.50
CA ASN A 115 -6.71 18.52 8.22
C ASN A 115 -6.48 17.14 7.55
N ALA A 116 -7.42 16.21 7.77
CA ALA A 116 -7.43 14.87 7.21
C ALA A 116 -8.34 14.81 5.97
N ARG A 117 -8.19 13.75 5.18
CA ARG A 117 -9.05 13.53 4.01
C ARG A 117 -10.52 13.35 4.41
N PRO A 118 -11.48 13.76 3.55
CA PRO A 118 -12.89 13.48 3.78
C PRO A 118 -13.16 11.97 3.74
N CYS A 119 -14.32 11.57 4.26
CA CYS A 119 -14.72 10.18 4.35
C CYS A 119 -14.62 9.46 3.00
N ARG A 120 -13.95 8.31 2.93
CA ARG A 120 -13.79 7.50 1.71
C ARG A 120 -15.11 6.96 1.19
N HIS A 121 -16.09 6.76 2.06
CA HIS A 121 -17.37 6.17 1.68
C HIS A 121 -18.32 7.19 1.04
N CYS A 122 -18.43 8.39 1.60
CA CYS A 122 -19.40 9.40 1.14
C CYS A 122 -18.79 10.76 0.77
N GLY A 123 -17.55 11.04 1.17
CA GLY A 123 -16.88 12.33 0.91
C GLY A 123 -17.27 13.44 1.88
N SER A 124 -17.93 13.14 3.01
CA SER A 124 -18.16 14.13 4.07
C SER A 124 -16.89 14.40 4.86
N GLY A 125 -16.63 15.67 5.20
CA GLY A 125 -15.58 16.07 6.12
C GLY A 125 -16.00 16.07 7.60
N LYS A 126 -17.28 15.78 7.89
CA LYS A 126 -17.88 15.90 9.22
C LYS A 126 -17.83 14.63 10.05
N HIS A 127 -17.55 13.48 9.45
CA HIS A 127 -17.39 12.23 10.15
C HIS A 127 -16.20 11.43 9.62
N TRP A 128 -15.59 10.65 10.52
CA TRP A 128 -14.55 9.68 10.22
C TRP A 128 -15.13 8.47 9.48
N ASP A 129 -14.28 7.76 8.73
CA ASP A 129 -14.69 6.59 7.94
C ASP A 129 -15.48 5.55 8.75
N ASN A 130 -15.11 5.32 10.01
CA ASN A 130 -15.73 4.33 10.90
C ASN A 130 -17.14 4.73 11.37
N ASP A 131 -17.42 6.04 11.41
CA ASP A 131 -18.70 6.59 11.81
C ASP A 131 -19.67 6.72 10.63
N CYS A 132 -19.18 6.54 9.41
CA CYS A 132 -20.01 6.65 8.22
C CYS A 132 -21.12 5.58 8.22
N LYS A 133 -22.34 5.97 7.85
CA LYS A 133 -23.48 5.06 7.67
C LYS A 133 -23.18 3.91 6.69
N TYR A 134 -22.34 4.17 5.69
CA TYR A 134 -21.97 3.19 4.66
C TYR A 134 -20.78 2.32 5.07
N HIS A 135 -20.19 2.57 6.24
CA HIS A 135 -19.15 1.74 6.82
C HIS A 135 -19.74 0.41 7.31
N ARG A 136 -19.13 -0.69 6.88
CA ARG A 136 -19.60 -2.03 7.25
C ARG A 136 -18.91 -2.48 8.55
N LYS A 137 -19.50 -2.14 9.69
CA LYS A 137 -18.98 -2.42 11.05
C LYS A 137 -18.66 -3.90 11.33
N ASP A 138 -19.38 -4.83 10.68
CA ASP A 138 -19.31 -6.27 10.99
C ASP A 138 -18.60 -7.13 9.94
N VAL A 139 -17.96 -6.52 8.94
CA VAL A 139 -17.23 -7.29 7.93
C VAL A 139 -15.80 -7.49 8.40
N LYS A 140 -15.50 -8.70 8.89
CA LYS A 140 -14.13 -9.15 9.13
C LYS A 140 -13.30 -8.85 7.89
N LYS A 141 -12.29 -7.97 8.02
CA LYS A 141 -11.36 -7.64 6.92
C LYS A 141 -10.77 -8.96 6.41
N ALA A 142 -11.19 -9.39 5.22
CA ALA A 142 -10.58 -10.53 4.56
C ALA A 142 -9.11 -10.17 4.32
N ARG A 143 -8.18 -11.06 4.69
CA ARG A 143 -6.76 -10.90 4.35
C ARG A 143 -6.64 -11.10 2.85
N THR A 144 -6.84 -10.03 2.08
CA THR A 144 -6.60 -10.01 0.65
C THR A 144 -5.10 -9.99 0.41
N ASN A 145 -4.62 -10.78 -0.54
CA ASN A 145 -3.22 -10.76 -0.95
C ASN A 145 -2.90 -9.36 -1.50
N ASN A 146 -2.09 -8.57 -0.78
CA ASN A 146 -1.84 -7.13 -1.00
C ASN A 146 -1.00 -6.81 -2.25
N VAL A 147 -0.98 -7.69 -3.26
CA VAL A 147 -0.10 -7.61 -4.44
C VAL A 147 -0.42 -6.40 -5.34
N THR A 148 -1.52 -5.68 -5.10
CA THR A 148 -1.96 -4.55 -5.95
C THR A 148 -2.17 -3.23 -5.20
N VAL A 149 -1.84 -3.14 -3.91
CA VAL A 149 -1.97 -1.90 -3.15
C VAL A 149 -0.64 -1.15 -3.24
N GLU A 150 -0.66 0.09 -3.69
CA GLU A 150 0.53 0.94 -3.70
C GLU A 150 0.92 1.23 -2.24
N THR A 151 2.22 1.27 -1.94
CA THR A 151 2.71 1.54 -0.57
C THR A 151 2.20 2.88 -0.05
N GLU A 152 2.06 3.86 -0.93
CA GLU A 152 1.50 5.18 -0.65
C GLU A 152 0.04 5.12 -0.16
N ASP A 153 -0.76 4.17 -0.66
CA ASP A 153 -2.14 3.99 -0.19
C ASP A 153 -2.20 3.39 1.22
N VAL A 154 -1.22 2.53 1.56
CA VAL A 154 -1.11 1.90 2.89
C VAL A 154 -0.70 2.94 3.91
N GLU A 155 0.39 3.66 3.65
CA GLU A 155 0.91 4.72 4.52
C GLU A 155 -0.15 5.81 4.74
N ALA A 156 -0.84 6.24 3.68
CA ALA A 156 -1.92 7.20 3.80
C ALA A 156 -3.07 6.71 4.70
N GLN A 157 -3.43 5.42 4.61
CA GLN A 157 -4.47 4.88 5.49
C GLN A 157 -4.00 4.78 6.94
N GLU A 158 -2.74 4.42 7.17
CA GLU A 158 -2.14 4.33 8.51
C GLU A 158 -2.06 5.71 9.18
N GLU A 159 -1.60 6.75 8.49
CA GLU A 159 -1.59 8.13 9.01
C GLU A 159 -3.00 8.62 9.39
N TYR A 160 -4.01 8.26 8.59
CA TYR A 160 -5.40 8.61 8.85
C TYR A 160 -5.95 7.89 10.08
N ASP A 161 -5.69 6.58 10.18
CA ASP A 161 -6.14 5.76 11.30
C ASP A 161 -5.42 6.18 12.60
N GLU A 162 -4.13 6.51 12.56
CA GLU A 162 -3.38 7.03 13.70
C GLU A 162 -3.96 8.35 14.22
N LEU A 163 -4.29 9.30 13.33
CA LEU A 163 -4.99 10.53 13.74
C LEU A 163 -6.34 10.25 14.37
N TYR A 164 -7.10 9.29 13.84
CA TYR A 164 -8.40 8.92 14.40
C TYR A 164 -8.26 8.32 15.81
N TYR A 165 -7.36 7.36 15.99
CA TYR A 165 -7.18 6.68 17.28
C TYR A 165 -6.49 7.55 18.33
N SER A 166 -5.51 8.37 17.95
CA SER A 166 -4.86 9.32 18.88
C SER A 166 -5.83 10.36 19.42
N LEU A 167 -6.79 10.81 18.61
CA LEU A 167 -7.87 11.69 19.06
C LEU A 167 -8.89 10.97 19.94
N ALA A 168 -9.16 9.69 19.68
CA ALA A 168 -10.07 8.89 20.49
C ALA A 168 -9.49 8.60 21.89
N THR A 169 -8.19 8.33 22.01
CA THR A 169 -7.54 8.08 23.31
C THR A 169 -7.38 9.36 24.13
N SER A 170 -7.18 10.51 23.49
CA SER A 170 -7.06 11.80 24.19
C SER A 170 -8.34 12.26 24.90
N ASP A 171 -9.50 11.68 24.57
CA ASP A 171 -10.79 12.00 25.21
C ASP A 171 -11.10 11.05 26.40
N GLU A 172 -10.28 10.02 26.66
CA GLU A 172 -10.49 9.02 27.73
C GLU A 172 -9.51 9.13 28.92
N GLU A 173 -8.62 10.13 28.94
CA GLU A 173 -7.74 10.39 30.09
C GLU A 173 -8.37 11.39 31.08
N ASP A 174 -9.35 10.89 31.85
CA ASP A 174 -9.74 11.47 33.15
C ASP A 174 -10.06 10.33 34.14
N VAL A 175 -9.05 9.49 34.42
CA VAL A 175 -9.04 8.60 35.59
C VAL A 175 -7.75 8.87 36.36
N GLN A 176 -7.95 9.39 37.56
CA GLN A 176 -6.99 10.01 38.48
C GLN A 176 -5.75 9.16 38.80
N ASP A 177 -4.62 9.86 38.82
CA ASP A 177 -3.44 9.56 39.65
C ASP A 177 -3.86 9.32 41.11
N GLU A 178 -3.41 8.21 41.70
CA GLU A 178 -2.94 8.19 43.08
C GLU A 178 -1.60 7.45 43.11
N GLU A 179 -0.52 8.24 43.06
CA GLU A 179 0.79 7.86 43.57
C GLU A 179 0.70 7.72 45.10
N GLU A 180 1.25 6.65 45.68
CA GLU A 180 2.07 6.85 46.89
C GLU A 180 3.20 5.79 46.95
N GLU A 181 4.41 6.35 46.86
CA GLU A 181 5.72 5.75 47.03
C GLU A 181 6.02 5.52 48.53
N THR A 182 7.18 4.89 48.79
CA THR A 182 7.89 4.73 50.08
C THR A 182 7.50 3.45 50.87
N GLU A 183 8.42 2.65 51.41
CA GLU A 183 9.80 2.93 51.80
C GLU A 183 10.58 1.61 51.91
N GLU A 184 11.87 1.65 51.59
CA GLU A 184 12.85 0.59 51.81
C GLU A 184 13.12 0.41 53.31
N THR A 185 13.21 -0.84 53.80
CA THR A 185 14.06 -1.13 54.97
C THR A 185 14.79 -2.46 54.80
N GLU A 186 16.10 -2.37 54.90
CA GLU A 186 17.13 -3.42 54.89
C GLU A 186 16.95 -4.53 55.95
N SER A 187 17.73 -5.60 55.73
CA SER A 187 18.44 -6.39 56.75
C SER A 187 17.71 -7.58 57.37
N SER A 188 18.14 -8.80 57.03
CA SER A 188 19.10 -9.52 57.87
C SER A 188 19.30 -10.95 57.36
N GLU A 189 20.56 -11.34 57.32
CA GLU A 189 21.07 -12.71 57.26
C GLU A 189 20.33 -13.64 58.23
N GLN A 190 20.23 -14.94 57.90
CA GLN A 190 21.01 -16.01 58.56
C GLN A 190 20.39 -17.40 58.40
N SER A 191 21.29 -18.37 58.30
CA SER A 191 21.13 -19.84 58.31
C SER A 191 20.18 -20.38 59.40
N ASP A 192 19.54 -21.53 59.15
CA ASP A 192 19.98 -22.83 59.68
C ASP A 192 19.01 -23.98 59.37
N PHE A 193 19.64 -25.15 59.16
CA PHE A 193 19.17 -26.54 59.20
C PHE A 193 18.26 -27.14 58.11
#